data_AF-A0A6B9FIU6-F1
#
_entry.id   AF-A0A6B9FIU6-F1
#
_cell.length_a   1.000
_cell.length_b   1.000
_cell.length_c   1.000
_cell.angle_alpha   90.00
_cell.angle_beta   90.00
_cell.angle_gamma   90.00
#
_symmetry.space_group_name_H-M   'P 1'
#
loop_
_entity.id
_entity.type
_entity.pdbx_description
1 polymer ?
#
loop_
_entity_poly.entity_id
_entity_poly.type
_entity_poly.pdbx_seq_one_letter_code
_entity_poly.pdbx_strand_id
1 'polypeptide(L)'
;MVHRLSLSAAGACLALLVAAPSRAASDITAAAIAVGRLYVVGTTDQPHTKVKLDGKFETESDDKSQFQFELVYHPAGCIVRAAIGDKIVEAVVGQCGDVCQPSGWPAKGSPTSQQGRNALVDAQAPPTTSALVAPPTSNGETRSIRNPPLPPVRPDEAALFAMGYDPRPAAVPSIRPMLERAPRERPKAPPGPAERSSDWPDD
;
A
#
# COMPACT_ATOMS: atom_id res chain seq x y z
N MET A 1 23.95 -76.26 2.98
CA MET A 1 22.92 -75.79 2.03
C MET A 1 22.84 -74.28 2.15
N VAL A 2 23.23 -73.60 1.08
CA VAL A 2 23.22 -72.16 0.89
C VAL A 2 21.80 -71.65 0.71
N HIS A 3 21.41 -70.59 1.42
CA HIS A 3 20.41 -69.64 0.95
C HIS A 3 20.82 -68.21 1.34
N ARG A 4 21.32 -67.48 0.35
CA ARG A 4 21.28 -66.02 0.25
C ARG A 4 19.84 -65.57 0.00
N LEU A 5 19.46 -64.35 0.40
CA LEU A 5 18.40 -63.46 -0.13
C LEU A 5 17.91 -62.56 1.03
N SER A 6 17.65 -61.26 0.93
CA SER A 6 17.84 -60.28 -0.13
C SER A 6 17.64 -58.88 0.49
N LEU A 7 18.47 -57.92 0.11
CA LEU A 7 18.30 -56.49 0.42
C LEU A 7 16.99 -55.98 -0.22
N SER A 8 16.12 -55.33 0.54
CA SER A 8 15.07 -54.45 -0.01
C SER A 8 15.30 -53.04 0.51
N ALA A 9 15.93 -52.23 -0.34
CA ALA A 9 16.10 -50.81 -0.16
C ALA A 9 14.72 -50.12 -0.24
N ALA A 10 14.20 -49.70 0.91
CA ALA A 10 13.04 -48.82 0.95
C ALA A 10 13.52 -47.41 0.55
N GLY A 11 13.39 -47.10 -0.74
CA GLY A 11 13.60 -45.77 -1.27
C GLY A 11 12.56 -44.80 -0.72
N ALA A 12 12.95 -44.01 0.28
CA ALA A 12 12.19 -42.85 0.70
C ALA A 12 12.24 -41.82 -0.44
N CYS A 13 11.16 -41.74 -1.23
CA CYS A 13 10.92 -40.65 -2.16
C CYS A 13 10.81 -39.34 -1.37
N LEU A 14 11.93 -38.63 -1.24
CA LEU A 14 11.99 -37.28 -0.70
C LEU A 14 11.41 -36.32 -1.74
N ALA A 15 10.08 -36.17 -1.75
CA ALA A 15 9.41 -35.15 -2.55
C ALA A 15 9.73 -33.77 -1.95
N LEU A 16 10.84 -33.18 -2.39
CA LEU A 16 11.15 -31.78 -2.17
C LEU A 16 10.05 -30.94 -2.83
N LEU A 17 9.08 -30.52 -2.03
CA LEU A 17 8.15 -29.44 -2.35
C LEU A 17 8.98 -28.18 -2.58
N VAL A 18 9.38 -27.94 -3.83
CA VAL A 18 9.93 -26.67 -4.26
C VAL A 18 8.77 -25.67 -4.22
N ALA A 19 8.62 -25.01 -3.08
CA ALA A 19 7.74 -23.85 -2.95
C ALA A 19 8.29 -22.75 -3.88
N ALA A 20 7.65 -22.56 -5.03
CA ALA A 20 7.97 -21.43 -5.88
C ALA A 20 7.64 -20.14 -5.12
N PRO A 21 8.54 -19.14 -5.10
CA PRO A 21 8.25 -17.87 -4.47
C PRO A 21 7.07 -17.23 -5.20
N SER A 22 5.95 -17.04 -4.50
CA SER A 22 4.84 -16.24 -5.01
C SER A 22 5.36 -14.82 -5.18
N ARG A 23 5.52 -14.38 -6.43
CA ARG A 23 5.79 -12.97 -6.73
C ARG A 23 4.55 -12.18 -6.32
N ALA A 24 4.67 -11.34 -5.30
CA ALA A 24 3.62 -10.43 -4.92
C ALA A 24 3.45 -9.41 -6.06
N ALA A 25 2.22 -9.20 -6.51
CA ALA A 25 1.96 -8.18 -7.51
C ALA A 25 2.26 -6.79 -6.92
N SER A 26 2.87 -5.91 -7.73
CA SER A 26 3.03 -4.51 -7.36
C SER A 26 1.67 -3.82 -7.16
N ASP A 27 1.35 -3.42 -5.93
CA ASP A 27 0.05 -2.82 -5.58
C ASP A 27 0.11 -1.99 -4.29
N ILE A 28 -0.89 -1.14 -4.06
CA ILE A 28 -1.10 -0.41 -2.79
C ILE A 28 -2.11 -1.20 -1.95
N THR A 29 -1.66 -1.73 -0.82
CA THR A 29 -2.50 -2.52 0.08
C THR A 29 -3.41 -1.65 0.94
N ALA A 30 -2.91 -0.49 1.40
CA ALA A 30 -3.71 0.47 2.15
C ALA A 30 -3.16 1.89 2.03
N ALA A 31 -4.06 2.86 1.98
CA ALA A 31 -3.76 4.28 2.08
C ALA A 31 -4.77 4.96 3.01
N ALA A 32 -4.30 5.68 4.04
CA ALA A 32 -5.17 6.37 5.00
C ALA A 32 -4.47 7.56 5.65
N ILE A 33 -5.25 8.53 6.09
CA ILE A 33 -4.77 9.62 6.96
C ILE A 33 -5.08 9.26 8.41
N ALA A 34 -4.06 9.27 9.27
CA ALA A 34 -4.20 9.08 10.70
C ALA A 34 -3.29 10.06 11.45
N VAL A 35 -3.79 10.68 12.52
CA VAL A 35 -3.01 11.56 13.39
C VAL A 35 -2.25 12.66 12.61
N GLY A 36 -2.88 13.21 11.56
CA GLY A 36 -2.31 14.26 10.72
C GLY A 36 -1.20 13.80 9.76
N ARG A 37 -1.04 12.48 9.55
CA ARG A 37 -0.06 11.90 8.64
C ARG A 37 -0.74 10.99 7.63
N LEU A 38 -0.23 10.99 6.40
CA LEU A 38 -0.57 10.03 5.38
C LEU A 38 0.29 8.78 5.57
N TYR A 39 -0.40 7.65 5.65
CA TYR A 39 0.19 6.32 5.63
C TYR A 39 -0.18 5.64 4.31
N VAL A 40 0.83 5.20 3.56
CA VAL A 40 0.64 4.38 2.36
C VAL A 40 1.52 3.15 2.48
N VAL A 41 0.92 1.96 2.41
CA VAL A 41 1.63 0.68 2.45
C VAL A 41 1.26 -0.15 1.23
N GLY A 42 2.23 -0.90 0.72
CA GLY A 42 2.02 -1.74 -0.44
C GLY A 42 3.15 -2.73 -0.66
N THR A 43 3.06 -3.45 -1.77
CA THR A 43 4.04 -4.44 -2.20
C THR A 43 4.57 -4.12 -3.59
N THR A 44 5.76 -4.62 -3.89
CA THR A 44 6.42 -4.52 -5.19
C THR A 44 6.70 -5.91 -5.75
N ASP A 45 6.91 -6.02 -7.06
CA ASP A 45 7.24 -7.29 -7.72
C ASP A 45 8.66 -7.80 -7.36
N GLN A 46 9.55 -6.87 -6.97
CA GLN A 46 10.95 -7.15 -6.62
C GLN A 46 11.36 -6.34 -5.37
N PRO A 47 12.27 -6.86 -4.53
CA PRO A 47 12.86 -6.08 -3.45
C PRO A 47 13.69 -4.92 -4.03
N HIS A 48 13.99 -3.92 -3.20
CA HIS A 48 14.75 -2.74 -3.61
C HIS A 48 14.19 -1.97 -4.81
N THR A 49 12.89 -2.07 -5.06
CA THR A 49 12.21 -1.32 -6.12
C THR A 49 11.93 0.09 -5.65
N LYS A 50 12.35 1.09 -6.43
CA LYS A 50 12.00 2.50 -6.18
C LYS A 50 10.49 2.70 -6.35
N VAL A 51 9.90 3.39 -5.38
CA VAL A 51 8.48 3.79 -5.38
C VAL A 51 8.38 5.31 -5.25
N LYS A 52 7.55 5.93 -6.08
CA LYS A 52 7.32 7.38 -6.07
C LYS A 52 5.86 7.73 -5.89
N LEU A 53 5.52 8.36 -4.77
CA LEU A 53 4.16 8.78 -4.40
C LEU A 53 3.89 10.21 -4.89
N ASP A 54 2.76 10.39 -5.59
CA ASP A 54 2.27 11.63 -6.19
C ASP A 54 3.32 12.38 -7.04
N GLY A 55 4.30 11.64 -7.58
CA GLY A 55 5.41 12.24 -8.33
C GLY A 55 6.36 13.10 -7.48
N LYS A 56 6.28 13.06 -6.15
CA LYS A 56 7.01 13.96 -5.25
C LYS A 56 7.85 13.23 -4.21
N PHE A 57 7.27 12.25 -3.53
CA PHE A 57 7.93 11.54 -2.44
C PHE A 57 8.49 10.23 -2.95
N GLU A 58 9.73 9.91 -2.61
CA GLU A 58 10.39 8.68 -3.05
C GLU A 58 10.74 7.81 -1.85
N THR A 59 10.54 6.51 -1.99
CA THR A 59 11.01 5.47 -1.07
C THR A 59 11.47 4.27 -1.89
N GLU A 60 11.96 3.24 -1.20
CA GLU A 60 12.36 1.97 -1.80
C GLU A 60 11.69 0.83 -1.04
N SER A 61 11.33 -0.25 -1.74
CA SER A 61 10.83 -1.44 -1.08
C SER A 61 11.94 -2.19 -0.34
N ASP A 62 11.60 -2.81 0.78
CA ASP A 62 12.51 -3.63 1.59
C ASP A 62 12.85 -5.00 0.95
N ASP A 63 13.61 -5.82 1.68
CA ASP A 63 13.98 -7.19 1.28
C ASP A 63 12.76 -8.11 1.07
N LYS A 64 11.60 -7.75 1.64
CA LYS A 64 10.33 -8.49 1.52
C LYS A 64 9.46 -7.92 0.42
N SER A 65 9.99 -7.02 -0.41
CA SER A 65 9.25 -6.32 -1.45
C SER A 65 8.04 -5.54 -0.90
N GLN A 66 8.16 -4.99 0.31
CA GLN A 66 7.17 -4.13 0.93
C GLN A 66 7.67 -2.69 0.96
N PHE A 67 6.78 -1.72 0.80
CA PHE A 67 7.11 -0.32 0.97
C PHE A 67 6.12 0.37 1.90
N GLN A 68 6.59 1.41 2.57
CA GLN A 68 5.78 2.25 3.44
C GLN A 68 6.17 3.72 3.26
N PHE A 69 5.15 4.57 3.20
CA PHE A 69 5.27 6.01 3.39
C PHE A 69 4.58 6.39 4.70
N GLU A 70 5.25 7.23 5.47
CA GLU A 70 4.68 7.95 6.62
C GLU A 70 5.07 9.42 6.49
N LEU A 71 4.13 10.25 6.07
CA LEU A 71 4.39 11.64 5.70
C LEU A 71 3.40 12.58 6.37
N VAL A 72 3.86 13.74 6.86
CA VAL A 72 2.95 14.84 7.23
C VAL A 72 2.47 15.50 5.94
N TYR A 73 1.43 14.94 5.34
CA TYR A 73 0.93 15.36 4.04
C TYR A 73 -0.57 15.05 3.94
N HIS A 74 -1.34 16.02 3.48
CA HIS A 74 -2.73 15.84 3.09
C HIS A 74 -2.80 15.99 1.56
N PRO A 75 -3.12 14.94 0.79
CA PRO A 75 -3.24 15.06 -0.65
C PRO A 75 -4.37 16.05 -1.02
N ALA A 76 -4.25 16.72 -2.16
CA ALA A 76 -5.25 17.70 -2.61
C ALA A 76 -6.60 17.05 -2.98
N GLY A 77 -6.59 15.76 -3.30
CA GLY A 77 -7.79 14.93 -3.51
C GLY A 77 -7.74 13.67 -2.65
N CYS A 78 -8.70 12.76 -2.81
CA CYS A 78 -8.76 11.51 -2.04
C CYS A 78 -8.23 10.28 -2.77
N ILE A 79 -7.42 10.49 -3.80
CA ILE A 79 -6.74 9.44 -4.54
C ILE A 79 -5.26 9.80 -4.58
N VAL A 80 -4.41 8.88 -4.15
CA VAL A 80 -2.95 8.97 -4.30
C VAL A 80 -2.50 8.09 -5.44
N ARG A 81 -1.40 8.47 -6.10
CA ARG A 81 -0.81 7.69 -7.19
C ARG A 81 0.61 7.27 -6.82
N ALA A 82 0.90 5.99 -6.88
CA ALA A 82 2.25 5.47 -6.68
C ALA A 82 2.80 4.94 -8.01
N ALA A 83 3.94 5.46 -8.44
CA ALA A 83 4.75 4.84 -9.48
C ALA A 83 5.66 3.78 -8.83
N ILE A 84 5.46 2.52 -9.18
CA ILE A 84 6.19 1.35 -8.66
C ILE A 84 6.90 0.71 -9.86
N GLY A 85 8.22 0.92 -9.98
CA GLY A 85 8.93 0.58 -11.21
C GLY A 85 8.29 1.26 -12.43
N ASP A 86 7.84 0.47 -13.40
CA ASP A 86 7.20 0.95 -14.64
C ASP A 86 5.66 1.05 -14.54
N LYS A 87 5.08 0.70 -13.39
CA LYS A 87 3.62 0.68 -13.19
C LYS A 87 3.17 1.90 -12.39
N ILE A 88 1.99 2.42 -12.72
CA ILE A 88 1.31 3.43 -11.91
C ILE A 88 0.08 2.77 -11.29
N VAL A 89 -0.03 2.88 -9.97
CA VAL A 89 -1.12 2.31 -9.18
C VAL A 89 -1.78 3.43 -8.39
N GLU A 90 -3.10 3.36 -8.23
CA GLU A 90 -3.88 4.38 -7.54
C GLU A 90 -4.64 3.77 -6.36
N ALA A 91 -4.74 4.51 -5.27
CA ALA A 91 -5.51 4.10 -4.11
C ALA A 91 -6.33 5.26 -3.54
N VAL A 92 -7.56 4.93 -3.13
CA VAL A 92 -8.40 5.87 -2.38
C VAL A 92 -7.90 5.97 -0.96
N VAL A 93 -7.69 7.19 -0.48
CA VAL A 93 -7.18 7.46 0.86
C VAL A 93 -8.34 7.42 1.86
N GLY A 94 -8.28 6.51 2.82
CA GLY A 94 -9.19 6.47 3.96
C GLY A 94 -9.11 7.76 4.79
N GLN A 95 -10.26 8.21 5.28
CA GLN A 95 -10.39 9.40 6.14
C GLN A 95 -9.95 10.71 5.46
N CYS A 96 -9.91 10.75 4.14
CA CYS A 96 -9.57 11.95 3.36
C CYS A 96 -10.74 12.95 3.20
N GLY A 97 -11.96 12.59 3.60
CA GLY A 97 -13.16 13.42 3.42
C GLY A 97 -13.61 14.19 4.66
N ASP A 98 -13.01 13.96 5.82
CA ASP A 98 -13.47 14.54 7.09
C ASP A 98 -12.96 15.98 7.29
N VAL A 99 -12.94 16.77 6.22
CA VAL A 99 -12.86 18.23 6.35
C VAL A 99 -14.11 18.63 7.09
N CYS A 100 -13.94 19.02 8.36
CA CYS A 100 -14.99 19.46 9.26
C CYS A 100 -16.00 20.33 8.50
N GLN A 101 -17.13 19.73 8.08
CA GLN A 101 -18.27 20.54 7.70
C GLN A 101 -18.63 21.30 8.98
N PRO A 102 -18.64 22.65 8.96
CA PRO A 102 -19.10 23.40 10.11
C PRO A 102 -20.50 22.87 10.44
N SER A 103 -20.70 22.52 11.70
CA SER A 103 -21.84 21.76 12.25
C SER A 103 -23.18 22.50 12.21
N GLY A 104 -23.47 23.20 11.11
CA GLY A 104 -24.65 24.02 10.88
C GLY A 104 -25.36 23.81 9.53
N TRP A 105 -24.90 22.90 8.66
CA TRP A 105 -25.70 22.52 7.50
C TRP A 105 -26.60 21.32 7.81
N PRO A 106 -27.92 21.40 7.56
CA PRO A 106 -28.78 20.23 7.69
C PRO A 106 -28.32 19.20 6.67
N ALA A 107 -27.95 18.01 7.16
CA ALA A 107 -27.68 16.87 6.31
C ALA A 107 -28.93 16.65 5.42
N LYS A 108 -28.86 17.02 4.14
CA LYS A 108 -29.81 16.51 3.15
C LYS A 108 -29.59 15.00 3.14
N GLY A 109 -30.61 14.28 3.61
CA GLY A 109 -30.52 12.88 4.01
C GLY A 109 -29.78 12.01 3.02
N SER A 110 -28.79 11.27 3.52
CA SER A 110 -28.40 10.03 2.88
C SER A 110 -29.60 9.08 2.93
N PRO A 111 -30.00 8.44 1.83
CA PRO A 111 -30.98 7.37 1.90
C PRO A 111 -30.40 6.27 2.79
N THR A 112 -31.03 6.05 3.94
CA THR A 112 -30.94 4.80 4.68
C THR A 112 -31.14 3.67 3.67
N SER A 113 -30.06 2.94 3.36
CA SER A 113 -30.19 1.68 2.64
C SER A 113 -31.06 0.80 3.51
N GLN A 114 -32.32 0.62 3.09
CA GLN A 114 -33.27 -0.26 3.73
C GLN A 114 -32.71 -1.68 3.62
N GLN A 115 -32.07 -2.11 4.69
CA GLN A 115 -31.75 -3.49 4.94
C GLN A 115 -33.08 -4.25 5.03
N GLY A 116 -33.32 -5.09 4.03
CA GLY A 116 -34.56 -5.82 3.84
C GLY A 116 -35.00 -6.56 5.10
N ARG A 117 -36.20 -6.23 5.57
CA ARG A 117 -37.01 -7.10 6.43
C ARG A 117 -38.22 -7.52 5.62
N ASN A 118 -38.05 -8.59 4.84
CA ASN A 118 -39.19 -9.39 4.39
C ASN A 118 -39.66 -10.26 5.58
N ALA A 119 -40.82 -9.93 6.13
CA ALA A 119 -41.70 -10.82 6.89
C ALA A 119 -43.13 -10.40 6.53
N LEU A 120 -43.84 -11.11 5.63
CA LEU A 120 -44.59 -12.37 5.80
C LEU A 120 -46.11 -12.07 5.99
N VAL A 121 -46.93 -12.71 5.13
CA VAL A 121 -48.42 -12.83 5.15
C VAL A 121 -49.17 -11.60 4.59
N ASP A 122 -50.01 -11.66 3.55
CA ASP A 122 -51.18 -12.52 3.37
C ASP A 122 -51.52 -12.82 1.88
N ALA A 123 -52.35 -13.83 1.68
CA ALA A 123 -52.63 -14.55 0.44
C ALA A 123 -53.66 -13.87 -0.48
N GLN A 124 -53.41 -13.90 -1.81
CA GLN A 124 -54.48 -13.95 -2.80
C GLN A 124 -54.00 -14.56 -4.12
N ALA A 125 -54.64 -15.66 -4.54
CA ALA A 125 -54.43 -16.29 -5.85
C ALA A 125 -55.35 -15.67 -6.91
N PRO A 126 -54.91 -15.64 -8.19
CA PRO A 126 -55.78 -16.00 -9.32
C PRO A 126 -55.06 -16.81 -10.43
N PRO A 127 -55.78 -17.31 -11.46
CA PRO A 127 -55.48 -18.59 -12.11
C PRO A 127 -54.55 -18.54 -13.33
N THR A 128 -54.07 -19.73 -13.68
CA THR A 128 -53.40 -20.23 -14.90
C THR A 128 -53.45 -19.37 -16.17
N THR A 129 -52.29 -19.15 -16.81
CA THR A 129 -52.00 -19.58 -18.21
C THR A 129 -50.58 -19.18 -18.68
N SER A 130 -50.00 -20.10 -19.45
CA SER A 130 -49.01 -19.92 -20.53
C SER A 130 -47.58 -19.46 -20.22
N ALA A 131 -46.70 -20.38 -20.58
CA ALA A 131 -45.26 -20.27 -20.69
C ALA A 131 -44.81 -19.17 -21.67
N LEU A 132 -43.71 -18.49 -21.32
CA LEU A 132 -42.67 -18.04 -22.24
C LEU A 132 -41.36 -17.84 -21.47
N VAL A 133 -40.31 -18.35 -22.08
CA VAL A 133 -38.92 -18.50 -21.64
C VAL A 133 -38.32 -17.21 -21.05
N ALA A 134 -37.62 -17.32 -19.92
CA ALA A 134 -36.75 -16.28 -19.37
C ALA A 134 -35.27 -16.76 -19.32
N PRO A 135 -34.28 -15.87 -19.49
CA PRO A 135 -32.85 -16.19 -19.51
C PRO A 135 -32.30 -16.59 -18.13
N PRO A 136 -31.17 -17.32 -18.04
CA PRO A 136 -30.57 -17.67 -16.75
C PRO A 136 -30.11 -16.41 -16.01
N THR A 137 -30.72 -16.16 -14.85
CA THR A 137 -30.25 -15.19 -13.87
C THR A 137 -28.93 -15.68 -13.28
N SER A 138 -27.85 -14.90 -13.46
CA SER A 138 -26.60 -15.12 -12.72
C SER A 138 -26.88 -14.86 -11.24
N ASN A 139 -26.67 -15.87 -10.41
CA ASN A 139 -26.72 -15.72 -8.96
C ASN A 139 -25.68 -14.66 -8.55
N GLY A 140 -26.16 -13.48 -8.18
CA GLY A 140 -25.37 -12.44 -7.55
C GLY A 140 -24.96 -12.88 -6.16
N GLU A 141 -23.83 -13.59 -6.08
CA GLU A 141 -23.14 -13.83 -4.82
C GLU A 141 -22.60 -12.49 -4.33
N THR A 142 -23.43 -11.81 -3.53
CA THR A 142 -23.01 -10.67 -2.73
C THR A 142 -22.04 -11.22 -1.69
N ARG A 143 -20.75 -11.29 -2.06
CA ARG A 143 -19.68 -11.43 -1.09
C ARG A 143 -19.74 -10.18 -0.22
N SER A 144 -20.32 -10.34 0.95
CA SER A 144 -20.13 -9.45 2.09
C SER A 144 -18.63 -9.21 2.22
N ILE A 145 -18.18 -8.03 1.78
CA ILE A 145 -16.86 -7.51 2.12
C ILE A 145 -16.94 -7.24 3.62
N ARG A 146 -16.74 -8.29 4.41
CA ARG A 146 -16.29 -8.12 5.79
C ARG A 146 -14.97 -7.36 5.66
N ASN A 147 -14.88 -6.20 6.30
CA ASN A 147 -13.59 -5.57 6.56
C ASN A 147 -12.60 -6.66 6.98
N PRO A 148 -11.40 -6.72 6.40
CA PRO A 148 -10.41 -7.68 6.84
C PRO A 148 -10.23 -7.53 8.36
N PRO A 149 -10.15 -8.64 9.10
CA PRO A 149 -9.88 -8.57 10.52
C PRO A 149 -8.61 -7.75 10.72
N LEU A 150 -8.70 -6.72 11.57
CA LEU A 150 -7.53 -5.98 12.04
C LEU A 150 -6.46 -7.00 12.44
N PRO A 151 -5.18 -6.79 12.06
CA PRO A 151 -4.11 -7.68 12.50
C PRO A 151 -4.15 -7.76 14.04
N PRO A 152 -3.95 -8.93 14.64
CA PRO A 152 -3.89 -9.05 16.09
C PRO A 152 -2.80 -8.12 16.59
N VAL A 153 -3.20 -7.14 17.42
CA VAL A 153 -2.27 -6.32 18.20
C VAL A 153 -1.43 -7.31 18.99
N ARG A 154 -0.13 -7.37 18.73
CA ARG A 154 0.76 -8.28 19.45
C ARG A 154 0.75 -7.88 20.94
N PRO A 155 0.48 -8.81 21.87
CA PRO A 155 0.42 -8.49 23.30
C PRO A 155 1.76 -8.09 23.95
N ASP A 156 2.87 -8.06 23.21
CA ASP A 156 4.21 -7.86 23.78
C ASP A 156 4.66 -6.40 23.89
N GLU A 157 4.00 -5.44 23.23
CA GLU A 157 4.34 -4.01 23.41
C GLU A 157 3.70 -3.35 24.64
N ALA A 158 2.71 -3.98 25.27
CA ALA A 158 2.11 -3.46 26.51
C ALA A 158 2.93 -3.81 27.77
N ALA A 159 3.87 -4.75 27.69
CA ALA A 159 4.66 -5.20 28.85
C ALA A 159 5.99 -4.44 29.05
N LEU A 160 6.42 -3.62 28.10
CA LEU A 160 7.66 -2.83 28.22
C LEU A 160 7.49 -1.50 28.95
N PHE A 161 6.25 -1.06 29.25
CA PHE A 161 5.99 0.19 29.95
C PHE A 161 5.96 0.08 31.49
N ALA A 162 6.15 -1.12 32.06
CA ALA A 162 6.11 -1.34 33.51
C ALA A 162 7.48 -1.47 34.18
N MET A 163 8.57 -1.51 33.42
CA MET A 163 9.93 -1.43 33.98
C MET A 163 10.33 0.04 34.05
N GLY A 164 10.35 0.60 35.26
CA GLY A 164 10.74 1.98 35.53
C GLY A 164 12.16 2.31 35.05
N TYR A 165 12.28 2.68 33.78
CA TYR A 165 13.43 3.41 33.28
C TYR A 165 13.37 4.81 33.86
N ASP A 166 14.13 5.02 34.93
CA ASP A 166 14.54 6.34 35.38
C ASP A 166 15.30 6.99 34.20
N PRO A 167 14.73 8.02 33.53
CA PRO A 167 15.40 8.65 32.42
C PRO A 167 16.60 9.41 33.00
N ARG A 168 17.77 8.76 33.00
CA ARG A 168 19.03 9.48 33.13
C ARG A 168 18.97 10.63 32.13
N PRO A 169 19.09 11.90 32.57
CA PRO A 169 19.14 13.01 31.65
C PRO A 169 20.33 12.76 30.72
N ALA A 170 20.03 12.50 29.44
CA ALA A 170 21.05 12.43 28.42
C ALA A 170 21.82 13.76 28.50
N ALA A 171 23.13 13.66 28.73
CA ALA A 171 24.00 14.81 28.71
C ALA A 171 23.74 15.58 27.42
N VAL A 172 23.22 16.79 27.55
CA VAL A 172 22.95 17.68 26.43
C VAL A 172 24.27 17.84 25.69
N PRO A 173 24.40 17.38 24.44
CA PRO A 173 25.58 17.70 23.66
C PRO A 173 25.60 19.22 23.56
N SER A 174 26.68 19.84 24.03
CA SER A 174 26.91 21.26 23.87
C SER A 174 26.98 21.54 22.37
N ILE A 175 25.84 21.93 21.79
CA ILE A 175 25.76 22.42 20.42
C ILE A 175 26.51 23.75 20.44
N ARG A 176 27.79 23.69 20.09
CA ARG A 176 28.53 24.89 19.71
C ARG A 176 27.71 25.55 18.60
N PRO A 177 27.34 26.84 18.71
CA PRO A 177 26.74 27.55 17.61
C PRO A 177 27.70 27.45 16.43
N MET A 178 27.30 26.69 15.43
CA MET A 178 28.03 26.59 14.17
C MET A 178 27.87 27.95 13.52
N LEU A 179 28.91 28.77 13.69
CA LEU A 179 29.04 30.07 13.05
C LEU A 179 28.66 29.90 11.57
N GLU A 180 27.55 30.52 11.21
CA GLU A 180 26.95 30.59 9.88
C GLU A 180 28.07 30.73 8.84
N ARG A 181 28.37 29.63 8.14
CA ARG A 181 29.41 29.64 7.11
C ARG A 181 28.79 30.36 5.91
N ALA A 182 29.24 31.59 5.68
CA ALA A 182 28.81 32.42 4.56
C ALA A 182 28.74 31.60 3.25
N PRO A 183 27.74 31.87 2.37
CA PRO A 183 27.62 31.19 1.09
C PRO A 183 28.95 31.25 0.33
N ARG A 184 29.52 30.09 0.02
CA ARG A 184 30.67 30.02 -0.88
C ARG A 184 30.21 30.50 -2.25
N GLU A 185 30.64 31.70 -2.64
CA GLU A 185 30.54 32.18 -4.01
C GLU A 185 31.15 31.10 -4.94
N ARG A 186 30.31 30.61 -5.85
CA ARG A 186 30.70 29.61 -6.83
C ARG A 186 31.68 30.28 -7.81
N PRO A 187 32.92 29.78 -7.98
CA PRO A 187 33.87 30.35 -8.92
C PRO A 187 33.27 30.39 -10.33
N LYS A 188 33.27 31.58 -10.94
CA LYS A 188 32.83 31.80 -12.31
C LYS A 188 33.74 30.98 -13.24
N ALA A 189 33.17 30.05 -13.99
CA ALA A 189 33.92 29.22 -14.92
C ALA A 189 34.67 30.11 -15.93
N PRO A 190 35.93 29.77 -16.30
CA PRO A 190 36.66 30.49 -17.32
C PRO A 190 35.92 30.39 -18.67
N PRO A 191 35.99 31.45 -19.51
CA PRO A 191 35.42 31.40 -20.85
C PRO A 191 36.07 30.25 -21.64
N GLY A 192 35.23 29.41 -22.26
CA GLY A 192 35.68 28.33 -23.12
C GLY A 192 36.47 28.85 -24.33
N PRO A 193 37.38 28.04 -24.89
CA PRO A 193 38.15 28.42 -26.07
C PRO A 193 37.21 28.73 -27.23
N ALA A 194 37.43 29.88 -27.88
CA ALA A 194 36.68 30.31 -29.04
C ALA A 194 36.76 29.25 -30.14
N GLU A 195 35.58 28.79 -30.58
CA GLU A 195 35.41 27.90 -31.71
C GLU A 195 36.08 28.53 -32.95
N ARG A 196 37.14 27.89 -33.42
CA ARG A 196 37.83 28.25 -34.65
C ARG A 196 37.00 27.73 -35.81
N SER A 197 36.22 28.63 -36.43
CA SER A 197 35.52 28.36 -37.68
C SER A 197 36.51 27.87 -38.73
N SER A 198 36.31 26.63 -39.19
CA SER A 198 37.06 26.06 -40.30
C SER A 198 36.35 26.47 -41.58
N ASP A 199 36.74 27.65 -42.06
CA ASP A 199 36.42 28.17 -43.38
C ASP A 199 37.28 27.40 -44.38
N TRP A 200 36.69 26.40 -45.05
CA TRP A 200 37.31 25.70 -46.17
C TRP A 200 36.73 26.29 -47.46
N PRO A 201 37.56 26.75 -48.42
CA PRO A 201 37.09 27.17 -49.73
C PRO A 201 36.76 25.95 -50.61
N ASP A 202 35.55 25.94 -51.16
CA ASP A 202 35.16 25.07 -52.27
C ASP A 202 35.83 25.56 -53.58
N ASP A 203 36.39 24.60 -54.32
CA ASP A 203 37.02 24.74 -55.65
C ASP A 203 35.96 24.77 -56.76
#